data_AF-A0A7K1LDP8-F1
#
_entry.id   AF-A0A7K1LDP8-F1
#
_cell.length_a   1.000
_cell.length_b   1.000
_cell.length_c   1.000
_cell.angle_alpha   90.00
_cell.angle_beta   90.00
_cell.angle_gamma   90.00
#
_symmetry.space_group_name_H-M   'P 1'
#
loop_
_entity.id
_entity.type
_entity.pdbx_description
1 polymer ?
#
loop_
_entity_poly.entity_id
_entity_poly.type
_entity_poly.pdbx_seq_one_letter_code
_entity_poly.pdbx_strand_id
1 'polypeptide(L)' 'MSDTSPARVTAARKAAAGVLLAAPFLVYLAVPSYAKESPRLAGFPFFYWWQLLWVLLTAVCIGGAHLLTRRRGGAR' A
#
# COMPACT_ATOMS: atom_id res chain seq x y z
N MET A 1 -0.28 22.78 25.38
CA MET A 1 -1.60 22.67 24.72
C MET A 1 -1.36 22.57 23.21
N SER A 2 -1.22 21.36 22.66
CA SER A 2 -0.84 21.14 21.25
C SER A 2 -2.06 21.25 20.34
N ASP A 3 -2.29 22.45 19.81
CA ASP A 3 -3.40 22.75 18.90
C ASP A 3 -3.14 22.14 17.51
N THR A 4 -3.58 20.90 17.33
CA THR A 4 -3.48 20.21 16.04
C THR A 4 -4.65 20.66 15.17
N SER A 5 -4.46 21.78 14.46
CA SER A 5 -5.45 22.33 13.53
C SER A 5 -6.06 21.22 12.63
N PRO A 6 -7.39 21.14 12.50
CA PRO A 6 -8.09 20.08 11.77
C PRO A 6 -7.68 19.97 10.29
N ALA A 7 -7.18 21.07 9.72
CA ALA A 7 -6.60 21.11 8.38
C ALA A 7 -5.32 20.26 8.27
N ARG A 8 -4.42 20.33 9.28
CA ARG A 8 -3.19 19.53 9.32
C ARG A 8 -3.48 18.03 9.40
N VAL A 9 -4.46 17.63 10.20
CA VAL A 9 -4.86 16.21 10.34
C VAL A 9 -5.39 15.67 9.01
N THR A 10 -6.21 16.46 8.31
CA THR A 10 -6.75 16.06 6.99
C THR A 10 -5.66 15.99 5.93
N ALA A 11 -4.71 16.93 5.94
CA ALA A 11 -3.55 16.91 5.03
C ALA A 11 -2.66 15.67 5.29
N ALA A 12 -2.36 15.36 6.56
CA ALA A 12 -1.57 14.20 6.93
C ALA A 12 -2.23 12.87 6.50
N ARG A 13 -3.57 12.75 6.66
CA ARG A 13 -4.32 11.57 6.18
C ARG A 13 -4.24 11.41 4.67
N LYS A 14 -4.41 12.50 3.92
CA LYS A 14 -4.27 12.48 2.45
C LYS A 14 -2.86 12.11 2.01
N ALA A 15 -1.84 12.66 2.67
CA ALA A 15 -0.45 12.32 2.38
C ALA A 15 -0.19 10.82 2.64
N ALA A 16 -0.60 10.29 3.78
CA ALA A 16 -0.46 8.87 4.10
C ALA A 16 -1.24 7.96 3.12
N ALA A 17 -2.43 8.36 2.67
CA ALA A 17 -3.16 7.65 1.62
C ALA A 17 -2.39 7.67 0.29
N GLY A 18 -1.80 8.80 -0.08
CA GLY A 18 -0.93 8.93 -1.25
C GLY A 18 0.29 8.01 -1.18
N VAL A 19 0.95 7.92 -0.01
CA VAL A 19 2.09 7.01 0.19
C VAL A 19 1.67 5.54 0.04
N LEU A 20 0.54 5.14 0.63
CA LEU A 20 0.02 3.78 0.49
C LEU A 20 -0.23 3.41 -0.98
N LEU A 21 -0.77 4.35 -1.77
CA LEU A 21 -1.04 4.15 -3.18
C LEU A 21 0.23 4.18 -4.05
N ALA A 22 1.27 4.93 -3.64
CA ALA A 22 2.53 4.99 -4.36
C ALA A 22 3.42 3.75 -4.12
N ALA A 23 3.28 3.08 -2.97
CA ALA A 23 4.15 1.96 -2.58
C ALA A 23 4.17 0.79 -3.60
N PRO A 24 3.04 0.33 -4.17
CA PRO A 24 3.06 -0.72 -5.20
C PRO A 24 3.90 -0.34 -6.42
N PHE A 25 3.83 0.91 -6.89
CA PHE A 25 4.61 1.36 -8.04
C PHE A 25 6.11 1.26 -7.79
N LEU A 26 6.58 1.70 -6.62
CA LEU A 26 8.00 1.65 -6.27
C LEU A 26 8.56 0.22 -6.33
N VAL A 27 7.76 -0.76 -5.96
CA VAL A 27 8.12 -2.18 -5.99
C VAL A 27 8.26 -2.67 -7.43
N TYR A 28 7.31 -2.31 -8.29
CA TYR A 28 7.34 -2.72 -9.70
C TYR A 28 8.48 -2.05 -10.48
N LEU A 29 8.84 -0.81 -10.13
CA LEU A 29 10.02 -0.14 -10.67
C LEU A 29 11.33 -0.75 -10.16
N ALA A 30 11.34 -1.32 -8.95
CA ALA A 30 12.48 -2.04 -8.41
C ALA A 30 12.61 -3.44 -9.04
N VAL A 31 12.81 -3.52 -10.35
CA VAL A 31 13.02 -4.76 -11.14
C VAL A 31 13.91 -5.80 -10.45
N PRO A 32 15.11 -5.46 -9.92
CA PRO A 32 15.96 -6.45 -9.26
C PRO A 32 15.37 -7.03 -7.97
N SER A 33 14.29 -6.47 -7.43
CA SER A 33 13.61 -7.01 -6.25
C SER A 33 12.88 -8.32 -6.53
N TYR A 34 12.28 -8.46 -7.73
CA TYR A 34 11.41 -9.59 -8.11
C TYR A 34 11.95 -10.45 -9.25
N ALA A 35 12.87 -9.93 -10.07
CA ALA A 35 13.44 -10.63 -11.23
C ALA A 35 14.47 -11.70 -10.81
N LYS A 36 14.03 -12.68 -10.03
CA LYS A 36 14.85 -13.81 -9.57
C LYS A 36 14.04 -15.09 -9.66
N GLU A 37 14.71 -16.21 -9.90
CA GLU A 37 14.07 -17.53 -9.89
C GLU A 37 14.09 -18.20 -8.52
N SER A 38 15.08 -17.85 -7.68
CA SER A 38 15.27 -18.39 -6.33
C SER A 38 15.07 -17.30 -5.27
N PRO A 39 14.58 -17.66 -4.06
CA PRO A 39 14.20 -18.99 -3.60
C PRO A 39 12.86 -19.49 -4.17
N ARG A 40 12.78 -20.79 -4.41
CA ARG A 40 11.52 -21.45 -4.76
C ARG A 40 10.76 -21.83 -3.49
N LEU A 41 9.46 -21.58 -3.45
CA LEU A 41 8.58 -22.03 -2.38
C LEU A 41 7.77 -23.22 -2.88
N ALA A 42 7.95 -24.41 -2.28
CA ALA A 42 7.24 -25.63 -2.71
C ALA A 42 7.34 -25.92 -4.23
N GLY A 43 8.50 -25.62 -4.85
CA GLY A 43 8.71 -25.75 -6.29
C GLY A 43 8.28 -24.54 -7.14
N PHE A 44 7.58 -23.56 -6.55
CA PHE A 44 7.11 -22.35 -7.23
C PHE A 44 8.20 -21.26 -7.26
N PRO A 45 8.55 -20.70 -8.43
CA PRO A 45 9.63 -19.71 -8.57
C PRO A 45 9.39 -18.41 -7.80
N PHE A 46 10.49 -17.76 -7.39
CA PHE A 46 10.47 -16.52 -6.61
C PHE A 46 9.60 -15.43 -7.23
N PHE A 47 9.86 -15.14 -8.51
CA PHE A 47 9.10 -14.17 -9.27
C PHE A 47 7.59 -14.28 -9.03
N TYR A 48 7.02 -15.47 -9.20
CA TYR A 48 5.56 -15.62 -9.17
C TYR A 48 4.96 -15.48 -7.76
N TRP A 49 5.53 -16.10 -6.72
CA TRP A 49 4.92 -15.99 -5.39
C TRP A 49 5.11 -14.60 -4.83
N TRP A 50 6.23 -13.95 -5.17
CA TRP A 50 6.46 -12.57 -4.81
C TRP A 50 5.39 -11.66 -5.44
N GLN A 51 5.07 -11.84 -6.72
CA GLN A 51 3.96 -11.11 -7.35
C GLN A 51 2.62 -11.38 -6.64
N LEU A 52 2.32 -12.63 -6.29
CA LEU A 52 1.08 -12.97 -5.58
C LEU A 52 0.99 -12.31 -4.20
N LEU A 53 2.09 -12.27 -3.45
CA LEU A 53 2.17 -11.54 -2.18
C LEU A 53 1.87 -10.04 -2.40
N TRP A 54 2.44 -9.45 -3.45
CA TRP A 54 2.22 -8.04 -3.78
C TRP A 54 0.80 -7.72 -4.26
N VAL A 55 0.07 -8.68 -4.85
CA VAL A 55 -1.36 -8.52 -5.13
C VAL A 55 -2.14 -8.31 -3.83
N LEU A 56 -1.91 -9.16 -2.83
CA LEU A 56 -2.57 -9.04 -1.52
C LEU A 56 -2.16 -7.75 -0.81
N LEU A 57 -0.87 -7.43 -0.82
CA LEU A 57 -0.34 -6.22 -0.18
C LEU A 57 -0.89 -4.95 -0.84
N THR A 58 -1.04 -4.94 -2.16
CA THR A 58 -1.66 -3.83 -2.91
C THR A 58 -3.13 -3.66 -2.54
N ALA A 59 -3.89 -4.76 -2.40
CA ALA A 59 -5.27 -4.69 -1.92
C ALA A 59 -5.36 -4.08 -0.52
N VAL A 60 -4.43 -4.44 0.39
CA VAL A 60 -4.32 -3.82 1.73
C VAL A 60 -3.96 -2.34 1.63
N CYS A 61 -3.02 -1.95 0.78
CA CYS A 61 -2.65 -0.55 0.55
C CYS A 61 -3.86 0.28 0.08
N ILE A 62 -4.60 -0.20 -0.92
CA ILE A 62 -5.79 0.46 -1.45
C ILE A 62 -6.89 0.51 -0.38
N GLY A 63 -7.15 -0.59 0.30
CA GLY A 63 -8.13 -0.68 1.39
C GLY A 63 -7.80 0.29 2.53
N GLY A 64 -6.54 0.35 2.94
CA GLY A 64 -6.03 1.28 3.95
C GLY A 64 -6.16 2.74 3.51
N ALA A 65 -5.79 3.07 2.27
CA ALA A 65 -5.94 4.41 1.71
C ALA A 65 -7.41 4.84 1.66
N HIS A 66 -8.30 3.92 1.28
CA HIS A 66 -9.74 4.14 1.24
C HIS A 66 -10.33 4.33 2.65
N LEU A 67 -9.94 3.52 3.63
CA LEU A 67 -10.35 3.69 5.04
C LEU A 67 -9.87 5.02 5.62
N LEU A 68 -8.65 5.44 5.28
CA LEU A 68 -8.04 6.68 5.75
C LEU A 68 -8.70 7.93 5.13
N THR A 69 -9.19 7.80 3.90
CA THR A 69 -9.81 8.89 3.13
C THR A 69 -11.33 8.92 3.30
N ARG A 70 -11.97 7.83 3.74
CA ARG A 70 -13.38 7.81 4.13
C ARG A 70 -13.61 8.84 5.24
N ARG A 71 -14.25 9.95 4.87
CA ARG A 71 -14.89 10.82 5.87
C ARG A 71 -15.97 9.98 6.54
N ARG A 72 -16.13 10.09 7.86
CA ARG A 72 -17.22 9.46 8.64
C ARG A 72 -18.59 10.03 8.22
N GLY A 73 -19.02 9.81 6.98
CA GLY A 73 -20.28 10.28 6.42
C GLY A 73 -20.87 9.18 5.57
N GLY A 74 -21.85 8.47 6.12
CA GLY A 74 -22.53 7.37 5.43
C GLY A 74 -23.06 6.28 6.36
N ALA A 75 -23.61 6.65 7.51
CA ALA A 75 -24.68 5.88 8.15
C ALA A 75 -25.96 6.69 7.91
N ARG A 76 -26.57 6.44 6.75
CA ARG A 76 -27.99 6.70 6.48
C ARG A 76 -28.53 5.42 5.90
#